data_AF-A0A2Y9GZW4-F1
#
_entry.id   AF-A0A2Y9GZW4-F1
#
_cell.length_a   1.000
_cell.length_b   1.000
_cell.length_c   1.000
_cell.angle_alpha   90.00
_cell.angle_beta   90.00
_cell.angle_gamma   90.00
#
_symmetry.space_group_name_H-M   'P 1'
#
loop_
_entity.id
_entity.type
_entity.pdbx_description
1 polymer ?
#
loop_
_entity_poly.entity_id
_entity_poly.type
_entity_poly.pdbx_seq_one_letter_code
_entity_poly.pdbx_strand_id
1 'polypeptide(L)'
;MGRRRPRGPRGDAVGALPEAIAALSQTLPAGPSPEIFRRAKFDRPEAAPALWQLLFRVLSPLPDDGASASPASPAQVHLVKSALRSQGYPRRALAQLPEDGSQGSRELLLALAWLLARGPLLEQLLAQTRVRLGDEIPVCECEALASAGPLPPRREADGPVDIRHLQWLMGKLRFQWRNLITSQQEQCALLGK
;
A
#
# COMPACT_ATOMS: atom_id res chain seq x y z
N MET A 1 -24.67 24.09 35.58
CA MET A 1 -24.48 24.07 34.11
C MET A 1 -23.59 22.88 33.73
N GLY A 2 -24.16 21.67 33.65
CA GLY A 2 -23.40 20.45 33.34
C GLY A 2 -23.22 20.27 31.84
N ARG A 3 -21.99 20.39 31.34
CA ARG A 3 -21.64 20.10 29.94
C ARG A 3 -21.75 18.59 29.69
N ARG A 4 -22.87 18.16 29.11
CA ARG A 4 -23.01 16.82 28.53
C ARG A 4 -22.04 16.73 27.34
N ARG A 5 -20.99 15.91 27.49
CA ARG A 5 -20.13 15.52 26.37
C ARG A 5 -20.97 14.74 25.36
N PRO A 6 -20.83 14.99 24.04
CA PRO A 6 -21.46 14.15 23.03
C PRO A 6 -20.89 12.75 23.15
N ARG A 7 -21.76 11.78 23.41
CA ARG A 7 -21.43 10.35 23.40
C ARG A 7 -21.25 10.01 21.91
N GLY A 8 -20.00 9.91 21.46
CA GLY A 8 -19.68 9.53 20.08
C GLY A 8 -20.32 8.18 19.73
N PRO A 9 -20.61 7.94 18.44
CA PRO A 9 -21.36 6.77 17.99
C PRO A 9 -20.55 5.50 18.31
N ARG A 10 -20.99 4.77 19.35
CA ARG A 10 -20.48 3.44 19.71
C ARG A 10 -21.11 2.32 18.86
N GLY A 11 -21.63 2.65 17.68
CA GLY A 11 -22.43 1.76 16.83
C GLY A 11 -21.67 1.00 15.74
N ASP A 12 -20.57 1.56 15.19
CA ASP A 12 -19.98 1.05 13.93
C ASP A 12 -18.75 0.15 14.09
N ALA A 13 -18.29 -0.11 15.32
CA ALA A 13 -17.08 -0.89 15.54
C ALA A 13 -17.21 -2.36 15.10
N VAL A 14 -18.43 -2.90 15.01
CA VAL A 14 -18.68 -4.30 14.65
C VAL A 14 -18.51 -4.55 13.15
N GLY A 15 -18.79 -3.55 12.31
CA GLY A 15 -18.60 -3.61 10.84
C GLY A 15 -17.19 -3.20 10.39
N ALA A 16 -16.51 -2.36 11.17
CA ALA A 16 -15.20 -1.81 10.81
C ALA A 16 -14.09 -2.86 10.67
N LEU A 17 -14.14 -3.95 11.45
CA LEU A 17 -13.09 -4.99 11.39
C LEU A 17 -13.17 -5.85 10.12
N PRO A 18 -14.34 -6.42 9.74
CA PRO A 18 -14.49 -7.09 8.43
C PRO A 18 -14.08 -6.22 7.24
N GLU A 19 -14.48 -4.94 7.25
CA GLU A 19 -14.12 -3.98 6.19
C GLU A 19 -12.61 -3.71 6.15
N ALA A 20 -11.97 -3.52 7.31
CA ALA A 20 -10.53 -3.34 7.38
C ALA A 20 -9.78 -4.58 6.87
N ILE A 21 -10.24 -5.80 7.20
CA ILE A 21 -9.63 -7.04 6.70
C ILE A 21 -9.83 -7.16 5.18
N ALA A 22 -10.99 -6.78 4.65
CA ALA A 22 -11.25 -6.76 3.22
C ALA A 22 -10.36 -5.73 2.49
N ALA A 23 -10.21 -4.52 3.03
CA ALA A 23 -9.30 -3.52 2.47
C ALA A 23 -7.85 -4.00 2.50
N LEU A 24 -7.41 -4.58 3.63
CA LEU A 24 -6.07 -5.17 3.74
C LEU A 24 -5.85 -6.28 2.72
N SER A 25 -6.84 -7.16 2.51
CA SER A 25 -6.74 -8.24 1.52
C SER A 25 -6.50 -7.72 0.11
N GLN A 26 -7.08 -6.57 -0.26
CA GLN A 26 -6.90 -5.96 -1.57
C GLN A 26 -5.52 -5.31 -1.73
N THR A 27 -4.96 -4.80 -0.63
CA THR A 27 -3.64 -4.13 -0.65
C THR A 27 -2.46 -5.08 -0.56
N LEU A 28 -2.66 -6.29 -0.05
CA LEU A 28 -1.60 -7.26 0.17
C LEU A 28 -1.25 -7.99 -1.14
N PRO A 29 0.04 -8.29 -1.38
CA PRO A 29 0.44 -9.04 -2.55
C PRO A 29 -0.15 -10.46 -2.50
N ALA A 30 -0.58 -10.97 -3.65
CA ALA A 30 -1.34 -12.21 -3.83
C ALA A 30 -2.83 -12.17 -3.45
N GLY A 31 -3.31 -11.10 -2.81
CA GLY A 31 -4.74 -10.91 -2.55
C GLY A 31 -5.41 -12.02 -1.74
N PRO A 32 -4.90 -12.42 -0.56
CA PRO A 32 -5.50 -13.50 0.22
C PRO A 32 -6.92 -13.14 0.65
N SER A 33 -7.89 -14.03 0.43
CA SER A 33 -9.26 -13.76 0.84
C SER A 33 -9.39 -13.59 2.37
N PRO A 34 -10.35 -12.78 2.86
CA PRO A 34 -10.64 -12.63 4.29
C PRO A 34 -10.82 -13.97 5.03
N GLU A 35 -11.31 -14.99 4.32
CA GLU A 35 -11.48 -16.33 4.82
C GLU A 35 -10.16 -17.02 5.19
N ILE A 36 -9.06 -16.73 4.47
CA ILE A 36 -7.73 -17.27 4.78
C ILE A 36 -7.27 -16.77 6.16
N PHE A 37 -7.48 -15.50 6.46
CA PHE A 37 -7.17 -14.95 7.79
C PHE A 37 -8.04 -15.57 8.88
N ARG A 38 -9.33 -15.80 8.61
CA ARG A 38 -10.23 -16.48 9.55
C ARG A 38 -9.75 -17.90 9.85
N ARG A 39 -9.39 -18.66 8.81
CA ARG A 39 -8.87 -20.03 8.93
C ARG A 39 -7.53 -20.07 9.67
N ALA A 40 -6.62 -19.16 9.35
CA ALA A 40 -5.32 -19.04 9.99
C ALA A 40 -5.42 -18.70 11.48
N LYS A 41 -6.40 -17.89 11.88
CA LYS A 41 -6.69 -17.62 13.30
C LYS A 41 -6.94 -18.91 14.10
N PHE A 42 -7.52 -19.92 13.47
CA PHE A 42 -7.79 -21.24 14.05
C PHE A 42 -6.74 -22.31 13.68
N ASP A 43 -5.58 -21.90 13.17
CA ASP A 43 -4.45 -22.76 12.77
C ASP A 43 -4.83 -23.87 11.78
N ARG A 44 -5.74 -23.55 10.87
CA ARG A 44 -6.19 -24.45 9.82
C ARG A 44 -5.09 -24.60 8.75
N PRO A 45 -4.68 -25.82 8.37
CA PRO A 45 -3.56 -26.04 7.45
C PRO A 45 -3.85 -25.52 6.03
N GLU A 46 -5.12 -25.43 5.65
CA GLU A 46 -5.55 -24.93 4.33
C GLU A 46 -5.16 -23.46 4.10
N ALA A 47 -4.93 -22.69 5.18
CA ALA A 47 -4.48 -21.30 5.09
C ALA A 47 -2.95 -21.14 5.03
N ALA A 48 -2.17 -22.19 5.35
CA ALA A 48 -0.72 -22.09 5.46
C ALA A 48 -0.04 -21.77 4.12
N PRO A 49 -0.36 -22.44 3.00
CA PRO A 49 0.32 -22.18 1.71
C PRO A 49 0.15 -20.73 1.24
N ALA A 50 -1.07 -20.19 1.36
CA ALA A 50 -1.37 -18.82 0.97
C ALA A 50 -0.64 -17.79 1.84
N LEU A 51 -0.51 -18.05 3.15
CA LEU A 51 0.22 -17.16 4.06
C LEU A 51 1.73 -17.20 3.86
N TRP A 52 2.31 -18.37 3.56
CA TRP A 52 3.73 -18.46 3.16
C TRP A 52 4.01 -17.67 1.88
N GLN A 53 3.12 -17.79 0.89
CA GLN A 53 3.22 -17.01 -0.35
C GLN A 53 3.14 -15.51 -0.13
N LEU A 54 2.20 -15.07 0.70
CA LEU A 54 2.09 -13.66 1.06
C LEU A 54 3.35 -13.16 1.74
N LEU A 55 3.82 -13.86 2.78
CA LEU A 55 5.01 -13.43 3.53
C LEU A 55 6.25 -13.38 2.62
N PHE A 56 6.39 -14.35 1.71
CA PHE A 56 7.46 -14.32 0.73
C PHE A 56 7.39 -13.10 -0.17
N ARG A 57 6.22 -12.74 -0.73
CA ARG A 57 6.09 -11.55 -1.58
C ARG A 57 6.33 -10.25 -0.82
N VAL A 58 5.95 -10.23 0.45
CA VAL A 58 6.16 -9.08 1.34
C VAL A 58 7.64 -8.92 1.72
N LEU A 59 8.36 -10.03 1.90
CA LEU A 59 9.76 -10.03 2.34
C LEU A 59 10.78 -10.06 1.19
N SER A 60 10.38 -10.56 0.01
CA SER A 60 11.26 -10.59 -1.16
C SER A 60 11.33 -9.22 -1.80
N PRO A 61 12.54 -8.70 -2.12
CA PRO A 61 12.67 -7.61 -3.06
C PRO A 61 12.05 -8.06 -4.40
N LEU A 62 11.18 -7.22 -4.94
CA LEU A 62 10.35 -7.44 -6.12
C LEU A 62 11.16 -8.00 -7.31
N PRO A 63 10.83 -9.18 -7.86
CA PRO A 63 11.05 -9.42 -9.28
C PRO A 63 9.88 -8.80 -10.04
N ASP A 64 10.19 -7.85 -10.90
CA ASP A 64 9.35 -7.41 -12.02
C ASP A 64 9.22 -8.61 -12.98
N ASP A 65 8.36 -9.59 -12.68
CA ASP A 65 7.72 -10.35 -13.75
C ASP A 65 6.58 -11.22 -13.26
N GLY A 66 5.53 -11.30 -14.08
CA GLY A 66 4.27 -12.02 -13.86
C GLY A 66 4.38 -13.55 -13.88
N ALA A 67 5.43 -14.12 -13.28
CA ALA A 67 5.56 -15.56 -13.13
C ALA A 67 4.62 -16.05 -12.02
N SER A 68 3.51 -16.64 -12.44
CA SER A 68 2.55 -17.38 -11.60
C SER A 68 3.25 -18.13 -10.47
N ALA A 69 3.04 -17.64 -9.24
CA ALA A 69 3.65 -18.20 -8.05
C ALA A 69 3.19 -19.64 -7.85
N SER A 70 4.11 -20.58 -8.08
CA SER A 70 3.99 -21.97 -7.67
C SER A 70 3.67 -22.05 -6.16
N PRO A 71 2.85 -23.04 -5.71
CA PRO A 71 2.62 -23.28 -4.28
C PRO A 71 3.95 -23.45 -3.52
N ALA A 72 3.93 -23.00 -2.26
CA ALA A 72 5.05 -22.93 -1.31
C ALA A 72 6.18 -23.92 -1.59
N SER A 73 7.20 -23.49 -2.35
CA SER A 73 8.41 -24.29 -2.54
C SER A 73 9.17 -24.36 -1.20
N PRO A 74 9.83 -25.46 -0.85
CA PRO A 74 10.64 -25.54 0.36
C PRO A 74 11.71 -24.43 0.42
N ALA A 75 12.23 -23.98 -0.74
CA ALA A 75 13.15 -22.85 -0.82
C ALA A 75 12.51 -21.53 -0.36
N GLN A 76 11.24 -21.31 -0.67
CA GLN A 76 10.47 -20.14 -0.26
C GLN A 76 10.24 -20.12 1.26
N VAL A 77 9.90 -21.27 1.84
CA VAL A 77 9.71 -21.41 3.30
C VAL A 77 11.02 -21.09 4.03
N HIS A 78 12.14 -21.62 3.56
CA HIS A 78 13.45 -21.34 4.14
C HIS A 78 13.83 -19.85 4.05
N LEU A 79 13.56 -19.19 2.92
CA LEU A 79 13.81 -17.75 2.75
C LEU A 79 12.96 -16.91 3.69
N VAL A 80 11.67 -17.21 3.83
CA VAL A 80 10.79 -16.49 4.77
C VAL A 80 11.27 -16.66 6.20
N LYS A 81 11.64 -17.88 6.61
CA LYS A 81 12.19 -18.15 7.95
C LYS A 81 13.48 -17.38 8.21
N SER A 82 14.41 -17.36 7.26
CA SER A 82 15.69 -16.65 7.40
C SER A 82 15.50 -15.14 7.43
N ALA A 83 14.62 -14.59 6.58
CA ALA A 83 14.26 -13.17 6.55
C ALA A 83 13.57 -12.71 7.84
N LEU A 84 12.60 -13.48 8.35
CA LEU A 84 11.95 -13.16 9.63
C LEU A 84 12.94 -13.24 10.80
N ARG A 85 13.88 -14.20 10.77
CA ARG A 85 14.95 -14.29 11.77
C ARG A 85 15.91 -13.10 11.70
N SER A 86 16.35 -12.69 10.52
CA SER A 86 17.25 -11.54 10.36
C SER A 86 16.57 -10.22 10.75
N GLN A 87 15.26 -10.11 10.52
CA GLN A 87 14.47 -8.99 11.01
C GLN A 87 14.23 -9.04 12.53
N GLY A 88 14.50 -10.15 13.20
CA GLY A 88 14.39 -10.27 14.66
C GLY A 88 12.99 -10.67 15.16
N TYR A 89 12.26 -11.48 14.40
CA TYR A 89 10.98 -12.03 14.86
C TYR A 89 11.18 -12.88 16.13
N PRO A 90 10.50 -12.58 17.25
CA PRO A 90 10.88 -13.09 18.57
C PRO A 90 10.42 -14.52 18.85
N ARG A 91 9.49 -15.08 18.07
CA ARG A 91 8.86 -16.36 18.37
C ARG A 91 9.61 -17.53 17.73
N ARG A 92 10.04 -18.46 18.59
CA ARG A 92 10.74 -19.69 18.19
C ARG A 92 9.84 -20.71 17.49
N ALA A 93 8.52 -20.62 17.67
CA ALA A 93 7.54 -21.51 17.04
C ALA A 93 7.68 -21.54 15.51
N LEU A 94 7.98 -20.40 14.88
CA LEU A 94 8.20 -20.31 13.43
C LEU A 94 9.39 -21.17 12.95
N ALA A 95 10.44 -21.30 13.76
CA ALA A 95 11.61 -22.11 13.42
C ALA A 95 11.35 -23.63 13.55
N GLN A 96 10.29 -24.02 14.26
CA GLN A 96 9.90 -25.42 14.46
C GLN A 96 8.91 -25.91 13.39
N LEU A 97 8.43 -25.03 12.51
CA LEU A 97 7.48 -25.39 11.47
C LEU A 97 8.12 -26.28 10.40
N PRO A 98 7.36 -27.22 9.80
CA PRO A 98 7.84 -28.02 8.68
C PRO A 98 8.34 -27.16 7.51
N GLU A 99 9.29 -27.68 6.73
CA GLU A 99 9.76 -27.00 5.51
C GLU A 99 8.78 -27.14 4.34
N ASP A 100 7.80 -28.04 4.45
CA ASP A 100 6.76 -28.27 3.43
C ASP A 100 5.72 -27.13 3.35
N GLY A 101 5.77 -26.16 4.26
CA GLY A 101 4.87 -25.01 4.29
C GLY A 101 3.39 -25.35 4.54
N SER A 102 3.08 -26.59 4.94
CA SER A 102 1.72 -27.09 5.10
C SER A 102 1.07 -26.72 6.44
N GLN A 103 1.85 -26.24 7.41
CA GLN A 103 1.40 -25.99 8.78
C GLN A 103 1.88 -24.64 9.32
N GLY A 104 1.29 -24.24 10.46
CA GLY A 104 1.67 -23.03 11.20
C GLY A 104 0.96 -21.76 10.74
N SER A 105 -0.23 -21.88 10.13
CA SER A 105 -0.96 -20.73 9.60
C SER A 105 -1.23 -19.67 10.68
N ARG A 106 -1.44 -20.07 11.94
CA ARG A 106 -1.56 -19.12 13.06
C ARG A 106 -0.27 -18.36 13.34
N GLU A 107 0.86 -19.04 13.31
CA GLU A 107 2.16 -18.42 13.57
C GLU A 107 2.57 -17.48 12.43
N LEU A 108 2.23 -17.83 11.18
CA LEU A 108 2.41 -16.96 10.01
C LEU A 108 1.54 -15.72 10.08
N LEU A 109 0.30 -15.85 10.55
CA LEU A 109 -0.58 -14.71 10.79
C LEU A 109 0.01 -13.77 11.85
N LEU A 110 0.64 -14.32 12.88
CA LEU A 110 1.30 -13.53 13.93
C LEU A 110 2.58 -12.86 13.43
N ALA A 111 3.35 -13.53 12.57
CA ALA A 111 4.49 -12.93 11.88
C ALA A 111 4.04 -11.75 11.00
N LEU A 112 2.96 -11.91 10.23
CA LEU A 112 2.38 -10.82 9.43
C LEU A 112 1.90 -9.66 10.31
N ALA A 113 1.16 -9.94 11.39
CA ALA A 113 0.70 -8.91 12.31
C ALA A 113 1.87 -8.15 12.96
N TRP A 114 2.95 -8.86 13.30
CA TRP A 114 4.17 -8.26 13.82
C TRP A 114 4.87 -7.37 12.79
N LEU A 115 4.96 -7.81 11.52
CA LEU A 115 5.49 -7.01 10.42
C LEU A 115 4.69 -5.72 10.22
N LEU A 116 3.36 -5.81 10.24
CA LEU A 116 2.46 -4.67 10.12
C LEU A 116 2.58 -3.71 11.31
N ALA A 117 2.82 -4.23 12.52
CA ALA A 117 2.93 -3.41 13.73
C ALA A 117 4.30 -2.72 13.87
N ARG A 118 5.36 -3.25 13.25
CA ARG A 118 6.75 -2.80 13.49
C ARG A 118 7.16 -1.58 12.65
N GLY A 119 6.46 -1.22 11.58
CA GLY A 119 6.78 0.00 10.84
C GLY A 119 6.36 0.01 9.36
N PRO A 120 7.26 0.36 8.42
CA PRO A 120 6.90 1.00 7.15
C PRO A 120 6.20 0.08 6.17
N LEU A 121 5.99 -1.20 6.50
CA LEU A 121 5.39 -2.16 5.59
C LEU A 121 3.98 -1.76 5.17
N LEU A 122 3.15 -1.31 6.13
CA LEU A 122 1.82 -0.80 5.79
C LEU A 122 1.92 0.49 4.94
N GLU A 123 2.84 1.38 5.29
CA GLU A 123 3.07 2.63 4.56
C GLU A 123 3.59 2.39 3.14
N GLN A 124 4.46 1.40 2.95
CA GLN A 124 5.01 0.95 1.67
C GLN A 124 3.94 0.29 0.82
N LEU A 125 3.12 -0.60 1.39
CA LEU A 125 2.00 -1.21 0.68
C LEU A 125 0.97 -0.16 0.25
N LEU A 126 0.67 0.82 1.12
CA LEU A 126 -0.19 1.96 0.79
C LEU A 126 0.45 2.87 -0.26
N ALA A 127 1.77 3.10 -0.23
CA ALA A 127 2.47 3.87 -1.25
C ALA A 127 2.45 3.17 -2.62
N GLN A 128 2.54 1.84 -2.63
CA GLN A 128 2.46 1.02 -3.85
C GLN A 128 1.05 0.93 -4.44
N THR A 129 0.02 0.90 -3.59
CA THR A 129 -1.40 0.86 -4.03
C THR A 129 -2.00 2.22 -4.32
N ARG A 130 -1.36 3.31 -3.89
CA ARG A 130 -1.69 4.64 -4.40
C ARG A 130 -1.42 4.63 -5.90
N VAL A 131 -2.51 4.69 -6.68
CA VAL A 131 -2.44 5.19 -8.05
C VAL A 131 -1.65 6.49 -7.93
N ARG A 132 -0.55 6.57 -8.67
CA ARG A 132 0.22 7.79 -8.87
C ARG A 132 -0.67 8.79 -9.62
N LEU A 133 -1.72 9.29 -8.96
CA LEU A 133 -2.32 10.57 -9.28
C LEU A 133 -1.11 11.50 -9.34
N GLY A 134 -0.86 12.14 -10.48
CA GLY A 134 0.26 13.06 -10.71
C GLY A 134 0.21 14.32 -9.84
N ASP A 135 -0.16 14.19 -8.57
CA ASP A 135 -0.17 15.16 -7.50
C ASP A 135 1.13 15.13 -6.69
N GLU A 136 2.19 14.45 -7.17
CA GLU A 136 3.54 14.89 -6.81
C GLU A 136 3.77 16.20 -7.55
N ILE A 137 3.58 17.31 -6.84
CA ILE A 137 4.24 18.54 -7.20
C ILE A 137 5.73 18.25 -6.93
N PRO A 138 6.61 18.19 -7.94
CA PRO A 138 8.02 18.25 -7.66
C PRO A 138 8.19 19.57 -6.92
N VAL A 139 8.53 19.50 -5.63
CA VAL A 139 9.03 20.68 -4.93
C VAL A 139 10.28 21.02 -5.71
N CYS A 140 10.16 22.02 -6.58
CA CYS A 140 11.28 22.50 -7.35
C CYS A 140 12.22 23.13 -6.32
N GLU A 141 13.15 22.33 -5.82
CA GLU A 141 14.33 22.78 -5.09
C GLU A 141 15.24 23.50 -6.11
N CYS A 142 14.72 24.59 -6.68
CA CYS A 142 15.57 25.64 -7.21
C CYS A 142 16.15 26.35 -5.98
N GLU A 143 17.12 25.71 -5.34
CA GLU A 143 18.17 26.41 -4.61
C GLU A 143 18.67 27.48 -5.58
N ALA A 144 18.28 28.72 -5.30
CA ALA A 144 18.73 29.87 -6.04
C ALA A 144 20.26 29.86 -5.97
N LEU A 145 20.91 29.49 -7.08
CA LEU A 145 22.34 29.67 -7.30
C LEU A 145 22.59 31.19 -7.28
N ALA A 146 22.74 31.71 -6.07
CA ALA A 146 23.18 33.06 -5.83
C ALA A 146 24.67 33.15 -6.18
N SER A 147 24.95 33.96 -7.21
CA SER A 147 26.22 34.63 -7.52
C SER A 147 27.33 33.77 -8.17
N ALA A 148 28.11 34.20 -9.17
CA ALA A 148 28.39 35.55 -9.65
C ALA A 148 28.86 35.52 -11.13
N GLY A 149 28.46 36.51 -11.92
CA GLY A 149 29.05 36.79 -13.25
C GLY A 149 28.27 37.85 -14.03
N PRO A 150 28.88 38.98 -14.45
CA PRO A 150 28.16 40.02 -15.18
C PRO A 150 27.97 39.61 -16.65
N LEU A 151 26.71 39.51 -17.08
CA LEU A 151 26.31 39.33 -18.49
C LEU A 151 25.36 40.47 -18.92
N PRO A 152 25.40 40.89 -20.20
CA PRO A 152 24.96 42.21 -20.70
C PRO A 152 23.42 42.38 -20.72
N PRO A 153 22.89 43.62 -20.91
CA PRO A 153 21.45 43.89 -20.83
C PRO A 153 20.73 43.24 -22.02
N ARG A 154 20.12 42.09 -21.76
CA ARG A 154 19.22 41.42 -22.70
C ARG A 154 17.82 41.98 -22.47
N ARG A 155 17.28 42.62 -23.51
CA ARG A 155 15.90 43.11 -23.66
C ARG A 155 14.91 42.28 -22.84
N GLU A 156 14.20 42.96 -21.93
CA GLU A 156 13.03 42.44 -21.23
C GLU A 156 12.00 41.94 -22.25
N ALA A 157 11.79 40.62 -22.24
CA ALA A 157 10.59 39.97 -22.74
C ALA A 157 10.24 38.90 -21.72
N ASP A 158 9.03 39.02 -21.19
CA ASP A 158 8.39 38.26 -20.11
C ASP A 158 8.97 38.41 -18.70
N GLY A 159 8.17 39.07 -17.85
CA GLY A 159 8.35 39.07 -16.41
C GLY A 159 8.28 37.66 -15.82
N PRO A 160 8.66 37.49 -14.54
CA PRO A 160 8.67 36.18 -13.89
C PRO A 160 7.29 35.54 -13.98
N VAL A 161 7.21 34.41 -14.70
CA VAL A 161 5.97 33.63 -14.81
C VAL A 161 5.52 33.27 -13.40
N ASP A 162 4.35 33.77 -12.98
CA ASP A 162 3.84 33.53 -11.64
C ASP A 162 3.57 32.03 -11.48
N ILE A 163 4.42 31.39 -10.68
CA ILE A 163 4.36 29.95 -10.39
C ILE A 163 2.98 29.60 -9.80
N ARG A 164 2.33 30.51 -9.06
CA ARG A 164 0.98 30.31 -8.53
C ARG A 164 -0.07 30.27 -9.64
N HIS A 165 0.11 31.09 -10.68
CA HIS A 165 -0.75 31.09 -11.84
C HIS A 165 -0.64 29.77 -12.63
N LEU A 166 0.58 29.27 -12.82
CA LEU A 166 0.78 27.95 -13.45
C LEU A 166 0.18 26.81 -12.63
N GLN A 167 0.37 26.81 -11.31
CA GLN A 167 -0.23 25.83 -10.41
C GLN A 167 -1.77 25.88 -10.47
N TRP A 168 -2.35 27.08 -10.52
CA TRP A 168 -3.79 27.25 -10.66
C TRP A 168 -4.33 26.77 -12.02
N LEU A 169 -3.65 27.08 -13.12
CA LEU A 169 -4.01 26.59 -14.45
C LEU A 169 -3.95 25.06 -14.53
N MET A 170 -2.90 24.48 -13.94
CA MET A 170 -2.73 23.02 -13.87
C MET A 170 -3.84 22.38 -13.02
N GLY A 171 -4.23 23.00 -11.91
CA GLY A 171 -5.38 22.58 -11.10
C GLY A 171 -6.70 22.64 -11.89
N LYS A 172 -6.93 23.71 -12.65
CA LYS A 172 -8.10 23.84 -13.54
C LYS A 172 -8.16 22.75 -14.59
N LEU A 173 -7.05 22.48 -15.27
CA LEU A 173 -6.99 21.46 -16.31
C LEU A 173 -7.33 20.07 -15.74
N ARG A 174 -6.75 19.73 -14.58
CA ARG A 174 -7.02 18.46 -13.88
C ARG A 174 -8.49 18.33 -13.47
N PHE A 175 -9.10 19.41 -12.99
CA PHE A 175 -10.52 19.41 -12.64
C PHE A 175 -11.41 19.17 -13.88
N GLN A 176 -11.13 19.85 -14.99
CA GLN A 176 -11.87 19.66 -16.24
C GLN A 176 -11.71 18.24 -16.80
N TRP A 177 -10.50 17.67 -16.72
CA TRP A 177 -10.24 16.30 -17.16
C TRP A 177 -11.02 15.27 -16.34
N ARG A 178 -11.07 15.44 -15.01
CA ARG A 178 -11.89 14.58 -14.13
C ARG A 178 -13.37 14.65 -14.48
N ASN A 179 -13.92 15.86 -14.68
CA ASN A 179 -15.31 16.04 -15.07
C ASN A 179 -15.65 15.39 -16.41
N LEU A 180 -14.72 15.45 -17.37
CA LEU A 180 -14.89 14.82 -18.67
C LEU A 180 -14.96 13.30 -18.54
N ILE A 181 -14.08 12.70 -17.74
CA ILE A 181 -14.07 11.24 -17.53
C ILE A 181 -15.32 10.77 -16.79
N THR A 182 -15.75 11.50 -15.75
CA THR A 182 -16.99 11.13 -15.04
C THR A 182 -18.19 11.22 -15.98
N SER A 183 -18.27 12.26 -16.80
CA SER A 183 -19.32 12.40 -17.80
C SER A 183 -19.28 11.28 -18.85
N GLN A 184 -18.09 10.87 -19.30
CA GLN A 184 -17.94 9.76 -20.24
C GLN A 184 -18.38 8.43 -19.60
N GLN A 185 -18.02 8.18 -18.35
CA GLN A 185 -18.43 6.98 -17.61
C GLN A 185 -19.94 6.92 -17.42
N GLU A 186 -20.57 8.05 -17.09
CA GLU A 186 -22.03 8.17 -17.00
C GLU A 186 -22.70 7.89 -18.36
N GLN A 187 -22.17 8.44 -19.45
CA GLN A 187 -22.68 8.17 -20.80
C GLN A 187 -22.52 6.70 -21.20
N CYS A 188 -21.37 6.08 -20.93
CA CYS A 188 -21.17 4.66 -21.17
C CYS A 188 -22.10 3.78 -20.32
N ALA A 189 -22.38 4.16 -19.07
CA ALA A 189 -23.34 3.45 -18.22
C ALA A 189 -24.79 3.58 -18.71
N LEU A 190 -25.15 4.70 -19.34
CA LEU A 190 -26.47 4.91 -19.94
C LEU A 190 -26.63 4.20 -21.29
N LEU A 191 -25.56 4.11 -22.08
CA LEU A 191 -25.56 3.45 -23.40
C LEU A 191 -25.29 1.94 -23.33
N GLY A 192 -24.76 1.44 -22.21
CA GLY A 192 -24.47 0.02 -21.98
C GLY A 192 -25.66 -0.81 -21.47
N LYS A 193 -26.90 -0.41 -21.78
CA LYS A 193 -28.12 -1.20 -21.54
C LYS A 193 -28.63 -1.80 -22.84
#